data_AF-A0A7X7KVD5-F1
#
_entry.id   AF-A0A7X7KVD5-F1
#
_cell.length_a   1.000
_cell.length_b   1.000
_cell.length_c   1.000
_cell.angle_alpha   90.00
_cell.angle_beta   90.00
_cell.angle_gamma   90.00
#
_symmetry.space_group_name_H-M   'P 1'
#
loop_
_entity.id
_entity.type
_entity.pdbx_description
1 polymer ?
#
loop_
_entity_poly.entity_id
_entity_poly.type
_entity_poly.pdbx_seq_one_letter_code
_entity_poly.pdbx_strand_id
1 'polypeptide(L)'
;MLENGNAAHTAKVEIVRRLLETGKAHASKLMGLSQRAGLPQLAEARAKLTVFLDDLKKGEAKQMRRARALWQASLSSDEDAERLLQETDELIAVFEDLPSDQEDLIHMRLALRSYRTAYQQLVDTQLTWPEFERLGTQLLAEANEKFADDELPWTPDDVIGGFVKDIGKQRLASSLAWIEGLEADSADVASLSVADANRLRDRALNPPAVFAEKHQKRLDAVCLAVEKRLNELAVDWLVDKFHELAPALRKAFLKRIAEKT
;
A
#
# COMPACT_ATOMS: atom_id res chain seq x y z
N MET A 1 43.61 -9.98 17.09
CA MET A 1 42.87 -9.18 18.10
C MET A 1 41.80 -8.28 17.47
N LEU A 2 41.26 -8.62 16.28
CA LEU A 2 40.32 -7.78 15.52
C LEU A 2 38.94 -8.43 15.27
N GLU A 3 38.68 -9.65 15.76
CA GLU A 3 37.43 -10.36 15.46
C GLU A 3 36.31 -10.15 16.50
N ASN A 4 36.63 -9.78 17.75
CA ASN A 4 35.62 -9.68 18.81
C ASN A 4 34.81 -8.37 18.80
N GLY A 5 35.28 -7.32 18.13
CA GLY A 5 34.59 -6.03 18.08
C GLY A 5 33.39 -6.01 17.14
N ASN A 6 33.39 -6.86 16.10
CA ASN A 6 32.34 -6.89 15.09
C ASN A 6 31.25 -7.95 15.35
N ALA A 7 31.55 -8.96 16.17
CA ALA A 7 30.58 -9.99 16.55
C ALA A 7 29.41 -9.43 17.39
N ALA A 8 29.63 -8.35 18.17
CA ALA A 8 28.62 -7.79 19.07
C ALA A 8 27.47 -7.04 18.38
N HIS A 9 27.61 -6.67 17.10
CA HIS A 9 26.58 -5.88 16.39
C HIS A 9 25.46 -6.74 15.77
N THR A 10 25.72 -8.03 15.57
CA THR A 10 24.80 -9.05 15.02
C THR A 10 24.68 -10.29 15.92
N ALA A 11 25.27 -10.26 17.12
CA ALA A 11 25.17 -11.37 18.06
C ALA A 11 23.72 -11.59 18.52
N LYS A 12 23.30 -12.86 18.54
CA LYS A 12 22.04 -13.30 19.16
C LYS A 12 21.98 -12.81 20.61
N VAL A 13 20.83 -12.27 21.03
CA VAL A 13 20.63 -11.73 22.38
C VAL A 13 20.87 -12.80 23.45
N GLU A 14 20.52 -14.05 23.16
CA GLU A 14 20.78 -15.21 24.04
C GLU A 14 22.28 -15.36 24.36
N ILE A 15 23.14 -15.30 23.34
CA ILE A 15 24.60 -15.36 23.48
C ILE A 15 25.12 -14.16 24.28
N VAL A 16 24.62 -12.96 23.98
CA VAL A 16 25.01 -11.73 24.70
C VAL A 16 24.69 -11.86 26.20
N ARG A 17 23.47 -12.30 26.55
CA ARG A 17 23.06 -12.52 27.95
C ARG A 17 23.91 -13.58 28.64
N ARG A 18 24.22 -14.69 27.95
CA ARG A 18 25.08 -15.76 28.47
C ARG A 18 26.51 -15.27 28.75
N LEU A 19 27.07 -14.48 27.84
CA LEU A 19 28.41 -13.88 27.99
C LEU A 19 28.44 -12.84 29.11
N LEU A 20 27.36 -12.05 29.28
CA LEU A 20 27.21 -11.12 30.39
C LEU A 20 27.25 -11.85 31.74
N GLU A 21 26.49 -12.92 31.90
CA GLU A 21 26.48 -13.72 33.14
C GLU A 21 27.84 -14.37 33.41
N THR A 22 28.43 -15.01 32.40
CA THR A 22 29.75 -15.65 32.51
C THR A 22 30.84 -14.63 32.85
N GLY A 23 30.82 -13.46 32.19
CA GLY A 23 31.78 -12.41 32.41
C GLY A 23 31.62 -11.71 33.77
N LYS A 24 30.40 -11.56 34.31
CA LYS A 24 30.19 -11.11 35.70
C LYS A 24 30.84 -12.07 36.70
N ALA A 25 30.68 -13.38 36.49
CA ALA A 25 31.32 -14.39 37.35
C ALA A 25 32.86 -14.32 37.29
N HIS A 26 33.43 -14.11 36.09
CA HIS A 26 34.87 -13.90 35.93
C HIS A 26 35.37 -12.59 36.57
N ALA A 27 34.62 -11.49 36.43
CA ALA A 27 34.95 -10.21 37.05
C ALA A 27 35.02 -10.32 38.59
N SER A 28 34.07 -11.03 39.20
CA SER A 28 34.08 -11.31 40.65
C SER A 28 35.29 -12.14 41.08
N LYS A 29 35.66 -13.18 40.30
CA LYS A 29 36.86 -13.99 40.57
C LYS A 29 38.15 -13.16 40.46
N LEU A 30 38.28 -12.34 39.40
CA LEU A 30 39.43 -11.46 39.21
C LEU A 30 39.54 -10.41 40.33
N MET A 31 38.42 -9.89 40.83
CA MET A 31 38.42 -8.98 41.98
C MET A 31 39.03 -9.65 43.21
N GLY A 32 38.55 -10.84 43.58
CA GLY A 32 39.08 -11.58 44.74
C GLY A 32 40.55 -12.02 44.58
N LEU A 33 41.02 -12.28 43.34
CA LEU A 33 42.43 -12.58 43.08
C LEU A 33 43.32 -11.34 43.14
N SER A 34 42.86 -10.22 42.56
CA SER A 34 43.61 -8.95 42.56
C SER A 34 43.87 -8.42 43.96
N GLN A 35 42.89 -8.55 44.87
CA GLN A 35 43.02 -8.17 46.28
C GLN A 35 44.05 -9.02 47.04
N ARG A 36 44.27 -10.27 46.62
CA ARG A 36 45.16 -11.22 47.30
C ARG A 36 46.58 -11.24 46.73
N ALA A 37 46.72 -11.07 45.42
CA ALA A 37 47.99 -11.30 44.72
C ALA A 37 48.74 -10.02 44.35
N GLY A 38 48.10 -8.85 44.35
CA GLY A 38 48.76 -7.57 44.05
C GLY A 38 49.36 -7.47 42.64
N LEU A 39 48.90 -8.30 41.68
CA LEU A 39 49.47 -8.38 40.33
C LEU A 39 48.82 -7.34 39.38
N PRO A 40 49.59 -6.41 38.78
CA PRO A 40 49.07 -5.40 37.86
C PRO A 40 48.36 -5.97 36.62
N GLN A 41 48.78 -7.14 36.13
CA GLN A 41 48.17 -7.80 34.97
C GLN A 41 46.71 -8.22 35.25
N LEU A 42 46.36 -8.51 36.50
CA LEU A 42 44.99 -8.83 36.90
C LEU A 42 44.10 -7.59 36.85
N ALA A 43 44.65 -6.41 37.18
CA ALA A 43 43.94 -5.14 37.08
C ALA A 43 43.67 -4.78 35.60
N GLU A 44 44.64 -4.98 34.72
CA GLU A 44 44.48 -4.76 33.28
C GLU A 44 43.46 -5.72 32.66
N ALA A 45 43.53 -7.01 32.98
CA ALA A 45 42.56 -8.00 32.50
C ALA A 45 41.14 -7.69 32.97
N ARG A 46 40.98 -7.21 34.20
CA ARG A 46 39.70 -6.74 34.74
C ARG A 46 39.18 -5.52 33.97
N ALA A 47 40.03 -4.53 33.69
CA ALA A 47 39.63 -3.35 32.92
C ALA A 47 39.14 -3.73 31.52
N LYS A 48 39.85 -4.62 30.81
CA LYS A 48 39.44 -5.15 29.50
C LYS A 48 38.11 -5.89 29.56
N LEU A 49 37.91 -6.72 30.60
CA LEU A 49 36.65 -7.43 30.80
C LEU A 49 35.49 -6.46 31.07
N THR A 50 35.71 -5.41 31.88
CA THR A 50 34.70 -4.38 32.12
C THR A 50 34.27 -3.68 30.83
N VAL A 51 35.23 -3.26 30.01
CA VAL A 51 34.92 -2.63 28.71
C VAL A 51 34.11 -3.58 27.82
N PHE A 52 34.53 -4.84 27.72
CA PHE A 52 33.81 -5.85 26.94
C PHE A 52 32.37 -6.08 27.44
N LEU A 53 32.18 -6.19 28.76
CA LEU A 53 30.85 -6.35 29.35
C LEU A 53 29.94 -5.14 29.09
N ASP A 54 30.49 -3.92 29.11
CA ASP A 54 29.72 -2.71 28.82
C ASP A 54 29.38 -2.61 27.33
N ASP A 55 30.23 -3.07 26.42
CA ASP A 55 29.93 -3.13 25.00
C ASP A 55 28.83 -4.17 24.69
N LEU A 56 28.83 -5.31 25.39
CA LEU A 56 27.73 -6.28 25.32
C LEU A 56 26.39 -5.67 25.77
N LYS A 57 26.36 -4.95 26.90
CA LYS A 57 25.14 -4.26 27.37
C LYS A 57 24.64 -3.22 26.38
N LYS A 58 25.55 -2.44 25.78
CA LYS A 58 25.18 -1.45 24.75
C LYS A 58 24.59 -2.14 23.52
N GLY A 59 25.16 -3.29 23.12
CA GLY A 59 24.65 -4.13 22.04
C GLY A 59 23.22 -4.58 22.30
N GLU A 60 22.95 -5.21 23.45
CA GLU A 60 21.60 -5.64 23.84
C GLU A 60 20.63 -4.46 23.91
N ALA A 61 21.02 -3.35 24.55
CA ALA A 61 20.19 -2.15 24.65
C ALA A 61 19.84 -1.55 23.29
N LYS A 62 20.73 -1.67 22.29
CA LYS A 62 20.45 -1.25 20.90
C LYS A 62 19.34 -2.09 20.30
N GLN A 63 19.37 -3.41 20.46
CA GLN A 63 18.32 -4.30 19.93
C GLN A 63 16.97 -4.08 20.61
N MET A 64 16.97 -3.87 21.94
CA MET A 64 15.74 -3.52 22.67
C MET A 64 15.15 -2.18 22.22
N ARG A 65 15.99 -1.20 21.88
CA ARG A 65 15.52 0.09 21.32
C ARG A 65 14.89 -0.07 19.94
N ARG A 66 15.46 -0.92 19.09
CA ARG A 66 14.90 -1.26 17.77
C ARG A 66 13.52 -1.90 17.91
N ALA A 67 13.37 -2.91 18.78
CA ALA A 67 12.09 -3.54 19.05
C ALA A 67 11.05 -2.52 19.57
N ARG A 68 11.42 -1.64 20.51
CA ARG A 68 10.53 -0.56 20.99
C ARG A 68 10.17 0.45 19.91
N ALA A 69 11.06 0.71 18.95
CA ALA A 69 10.77 1.62 17.86
C ALA A 69 9.70 1.06 16.92
N LEU A 70 9.64 -0.27 16.72
CA LEU A 70 8.56 -0.91 15.96
C LEU A 70 7.19 -0.63 16.59
N TRP A 71 7.08 -0.70 17.91
CA TRP A 71 5.84 -0.41 18.64
C TRP A 71 5.33 1.03 18.49
N GLN A 72 6.20 1.96 18.07
CA GLN A 72 5.87 3.37 17.90
C GLN A 72 5.80 3.78 16.42
N ALA A 73 6.02 2.83 15.50
CA ALA A 73 6.06 3.13 14.09
C ALA A 73 4.66 3.33 13.51
N SER A 74 4.55 4.16 12.47
CA SER A 74 3.32 4.30 11.68
C SER A 74 3.28 3.26 10.55
N LEU A 75 2.09 2.77 10.24
CA LEU A 75 1.82 1.88 9.11
C LEU A 75 0.70 2.48 8.25
N SER A 76 1.08 3.09 7.13
CA SER A 76 0.13 3.83 6.26
C SER A 76 0.21 3.46 4.77
N SER A 77 1.17 2.62 4.38
CA SER A 77 1.46 2.26 2.99
C SER A 77 2.05 0.85 2.86
N ASP A 78 2.12 0.32 1.63
CA ASP A 78 2.84 -0.94 1.34
C ASP A 78 4.33 -0.79 1.63
N GLU A 79 4.91 0.39 1.35
CA GLU A 79 6.31 0.68 1.62
C GLU A 79 6.63 0.71 3.12
N ASP A 80 5.72 1.25 3.94
CA ASP A 80 5.81 1.14 5.40
C ASP A 80 5.76 -0.32 5.85
N ALA A 81 4.80 -1.09 5.31
CA ALA A 81 4.63 -2.50 5.65
C ALA A 81 5.89 -3.31 5.33
N GLU A 82 6.48 -3.12 4.15
CA GLU A 82 7.71 -3.80 3.71
C GLU A 82 8.89 -3.44 4.61
N ARG A 83 9.11 -2.14 4.88
CA ARG A 83 10.19 -1.68 5.75
C ARG A 83 10.07 -2.25 7.17
N LEU A 84 8.86 -2.23 7.72
CA LEU A 84 8.59 -2.76 9.06
C LEU A 84 8.71 -4.29 9.11
N LEU A 85 8.32 -4.97 8.04
CA LEU A 85 8.44 -6.42 7.91
C LEU A 85 9.91 -6.83 7.91
N GLN A 86 10.75 -6.13 7.13
CA GLN A 86 12.19 -6.36 7.12
C GLN A 86 12.81 -6.19 8.52
N GLU A 87 12.52 -5.08 9.20
CA GLU A 87 13.03 -4.83 10.56
C GLU A 87 12.54 -5.87 11.56
N THR A 88 11.28 -6.31 11.43
CA THR A 88 10.70 -7.35 12.29
C THR A 88 11.40 -8.69 12.06
N ASP A 89 11.62 -9.11 10.81
CA ASP A 89 12.33 -10.35 10.49
C ASP A 89 13.80 -10.32 10.96
N GLU A 90 14.48 -9.18 10.83
CA GLU A 90 15.82 -9.00 11.39
C GLU A 90 15.84 -9.14 12.92
N LEU A 91 14.87 -8.54 13.62
CA LEU A 91 14.79 -8.65 15.08
C LEU A 91 14.42 -10.07 15.54
N ILE A 92 13.52 -10.76 14.85
CA ILE A 92 13.24 -12.18 15.13
C ILE A 92 14.54 -12.99 15.09
N ALA A 93 15.37 -12.81 14.07
CA ALA A 93 16.66 -13.50 13.97
C ALA A 93 17.63 -13.11 15.10
N VAL A 94 17.60 -11.87 15.57
CA VAL A 94 18.43 -11.39 16.69
C VAL A 94 17.98 -11.98 18.04
N PHE A 95 16.67 -12.17 18.23
CA PHE A 95 16.07 -12.78 19.43
C PHE A 95 15.89 -14.30 19.31
N GLU A 96 16.58 -14.95 18.36
CA GLU A 96 16.55 -16.40 18.22
C GLU A 96 16.89 -17.10 19.54
N ASP A 97 16.16 -18.19 19.82
CA ASP A 97 16.25 -18.98 21.05
C ASP A 97 15.72 -18.27 22.32
N LEU A 98 14.96 -17.16 22.18
CA LEU A 98 14.25 -16.47 23.26
C LEU A 98 12.74 -16.40 22.98
N PRO A 99 11.97 -17.48 23.21
CA PRO A 99 10.57 -17.55 22.80
C PRO A 99 9.69 -16.42 23.32
N SER A 100 9.86 -16.03 24.59
CA SER A 100 9.12 -14.92 25.20
C SER A 100 9.43 -13.56 24.56
N ASP A 101 10.66 -13.38 24.08
CA ASP A 101 11.09 -12.11 23.48
C ASP A 101 10.74 -12.06 21.98
N GLN A 102 10.35 -13.20 21.38
CA GLN A 102 9.99 -13.31 19.96
C GLN A 102 8.48 -13.30 19.72
N GLU A 103 7.65 -13.67 20.69
CA GLU A 103 6.21 -13.85 20.53
C GLU A 103 5.54 -12.63 19.88
N ASP A 104 5.73 -11.44 20.47
CA ASP A 104 5.22 -10.18 19.92
C ASP A 104 5.71 -9.93 18.49
N LEU A 105 7.00 -10.15 18.22
CA LEU A 105 7.59 -9.93 16.89
C LEU A 105 6.99 -10.88 15.85
N ILE A 106 6.68 -12.12 16.24
CA ILE A 106 6.03 -13.10 15.37
C ILE A 106 4.60 -12.65 15.04
N HIS A 107 3.84 -12.17 16.02
CA HIS A 107 2.50 -11.64 15.80
C HIS A 107 2.52 -10.39 14.91
N MET A 108 3.44 -9.45 15.18
CA MET A 108 3.67 -8.27 14.34
C MET A 108 3.98 -8.65 12.88
N ARG A 109 4.81 -9.67 12.66
CA ARG A 109 5.12 -10.17 11.32
C ARG A 109 3.88 -10.73 10.61
N LEU A 110 3.05 -11.50 11.32
CA LEU A 110 1.81 -12.06 10.76
C LEU A 110 0.83 -10.95 10.38
N ALA A 111 0.68 -9.95 11.25
CA ALA A 111 -0.15 -8.77 11.02
C ALA A 111 0.33 -7.97 9.80
N LEU A 112 1.62 -7.63 9.73
CA LEU A 112 2.22 -6.89 8.61
C LEU A 112 2.00 -7.58 7.26
N ARG A 113 2.19 -8.90 7.19
CA ARG A 113 1.91 -9.67 5.96
C ARG A 113 0.43 -9.64 5.58
N SER A 114 -0.46 -9.72 6.58
CA SER A 114 -1.91 -9.63 6.37
C SER A 114 -2.32 -8.26 5.83
N TYR A 115 -1.83 -7.19 6.44
CA TYR A 115 -2.11 -5.82 6.04
C TYR A 115 -1.56 -5.51 4.65
N ARG A 116 -0.36 -5.99 4.33
CA ARG A 116 0.21 -5.85 2.99
C ARG A 116 -0.65 -6.53 1.93
N THR A 117 -1.11 -7.75 2.22
CA THR A 117 -2.00 -8.49 1.33
C THR A 117 -3.34 -7.76 1.15
N ALA A 118 -3.88 -7.16 2.21
CA ALA A 118 -5.08 -6.33 2.14
C ALA A 118 -4.86 -5.07 1.28
N TYR A 119 -3.73 -4.38 1.46
CA TYR A 119 -3.37 -3.20 0.65
C TYR A 119 -3.33 -3.54 -0.84
N GLN A 120 -2.64 -4.62 -1.21
CA GLN A 120 -2.50 -5.07 -2.60
C GLN A 120 -3.85 -5.41 -3.26
N GLN A 121 -4.80 -5.96 -2.51
CA GLN A 121 -6.15 -6.20 -3.01
C GLN A 121 -6.94 -4.90 -3.17
N LEU A 122 -6.80 -3.96 -2.24
CA LEU A 122 -7.55 -2.70 -2.25
C LEU A 122 -7.11 -1.73 -3.36
N VAL A 123 -5.84 -1.75 -3.77
CA VAL A 123 -5.32 -0.91 -4.86
C VAL A 123 -5.79 -1.35 -6.25
N ASP A 124 -6.53 -2.45 -6.36
CA ASP A 124 -7.05 -2.92 -7.65
C ASP A 124 -8.02 -1.91 -8.28
N THR A 125 -7.57 -1.33 -9.38
CA THR A 125 -8.32 -0.36 -10.20
C THR A 125 -9.43 -1.00 -11.05
N GLN A 126 -9.49 -2.33 -11.14
CA GLN A 126 -10.55 -3.06 -11.84
C GLN A 126 -11.80 -3.26 -10.97
N LEU A 127 -11.70 -3.08 -9.65
CA LEU A 127 -12.86 -3.13 -8.78
C LEU A 127 -13.78 -1.93 -9.03
N THR A 128 -15.08 -2.15 -9.09
CA THR A 128 -16.06 -1.06 -9.04
C THR A 128 -16.05 -0.38 -7.67
N TRP A 129 -16.73 0.77 -7.55
CA TRP A 129 -16.84 1.44 -6.24
C TRP A 129 -17.51 0.56 -5.17
N PRO A 130 -18.66 -0.10 -5.43
CA PRO A 130 -19.29 -0.98 -4.43
C PRO A 130 -18.44 -2.21 -4.10
N GLU A 131 -17.72 -2.77 -5.08
CA GLU A 131 -16.82 -3.90 -4.84
C GLU A 131 -15.65 -3.53 -3.94
N PHE A 132 -15.06 -2.35 -4.13
CA PHE A 132 -14.00 -1.83 -3.27
C PHE A 132 -14.46 -1.60 -1.83
N GLU A 133 -15.63 -0.97 -1.63
CA GLU A 133 -16.18 -0.73 -0.29
C GLU A 133 -16.51 -2.05 0.43
N ARG A 134 -17.11 -3.00 -0.30
CA ARG A 134 -17.39 -4.34 0.21
C ARG A 134 -16.11 -5.08 0.59
N LEU A 135 -15.09 -5.03 -0.27
CA LEU A 135 -13.80 -5.65 -0.02
C LEU A 135 -13.11 -5.03 1.21
N GLY A 136 -13.11 -3.71 1.34
CA GLY A 136 -12.55 -3.04 2.52
C GLY A 136 -13.23 -3.47 3.82
N THR A 137 -14.57 -3.57 3.81
CA THR A 137 -15.34 -4.05 4.96
C THR A 137 -15.01 -5.51 5.30
N GLN A 138 -14.91 -6.37 4.27
CA GLN A 138 -14.57 -7.77 4.43
C GLN A 138 -13.16 -7.95 5.01
N LEU A 139 -12.16 -7.30 4.44
CA LEU A 139 -10.76 -7.40 4.89
C LEU A 139 -10.59 -6.89 6.32
N LEU A 140 -11.31 -5.82 6.69
CA LEU A 140 -11.31 -5.31 8.06
C LEU A 140 -11.90 -6.32 9.04
N ALA A 141 -13.05 -6.92 8.71
CA ALA A 141 -13.68 -7.93 9.55
C ALA A 141 -12.80 -9.18 9.72
N GLU A 142 -12.22 -9.69 8.62
CA GLU A 142 -11.31 -10.83 8.64
C GLU A 142 -10.06 -10.57 9.49
N ALA A 143 -9.48 -9.37 9.40
CA ALA A 143 -8.32 -9.00 10.20
C ALA A 143 -8.67 -8.83 11.69
N ASN A 144 -9.82 -8.23 12.01
CA ASN A 144 -10.30 -8.10 13.38
C ASN A 144 -10.58 -9.45 14.03
N GLU A 145 -11.15 -10.41 13.29
CA GLU A 145 -11.34 -11.78 13.79
C GLU A 145 -9.99 -12.48 13.99
N LYS A 146 -9.08 -12.35 13.03
CA LYS A 146 -7.78 -13.03 13.05
C LYS A 146 -6.87 -12.56 14.19
N PHE A 147 -6.93 -11.29 14.56
CA PHE A 147 -6.04 -10.66 15.53
C PHE A 147 -6.76 -10.22 16.81
N ALA A 148 -7.93 -10.79 17.11
CA ALA A 148 -8.77 -10.38 18.24
C ALA A 148 -8.07 -10.50 19.60
N ASP A 149 -7.22 -11.52 19.76
CA ASP A 149 -6.49 -11.83 21.00
C ASP A 149 -5.04 -11.34 20.99
N ASP A 150 -4.57 -10.77 19.86
CA ASP A 150 -3.18 -10.35 19.70
C ASP A 150 -2.99 -8.88 20.12
N GLU A 151 -2.00 -8.61 20.97
CA GLU A 151 -1.58 -7.25 21.27
C GLU A 151 -0.65 -6.74 20.15
N LEU A 152 -1.17 -5.86 19.30
CA LEU A 152 -0.45 -5.31 18.15
C LEU A 152 -0.32 -3.78 18.25
N PRO A 153 0.81 -3.20 17.81
CA PRO A 153 0.94 -1.74 17.74
C PRO A 153 0.08 -1.09 16.66
N TRP A 154 -0.41 -1.90 15.70
CA TRP A 154 -1.26 -1.44 14.61
C TRP A 154 -2.55 -2.25 14.59
N THR A 155 -3.65 -1.62 15.00
CA THR A 155 -4.97 -2.25 15.00
C THR A 155 -5.49 -2.38 13.55
N PRO A 156 -6.30 -3.41 13.24
CA PRO A 156 -6.89 -3.53 11.91
C PRO A 156 -7.73 -2.33 11.52
N ASP A 157 -8.50 -1.76 12.45
CA ASP A 157 -9.31 -0.56 12.23
C ASP A 157 -8.48 0.65 11.79
N ASP A 158 -7.35 0.90 12.45
CA ASP A 158 -6.48 2.03 12.09
C ASP A 158 -5.80 1.81 10.74
N VAL A 159 -5.27 0.59 10.51
CA VAL A 159 -4.47 0.29 9.32
C VAL A 159 -5.35 0.12 8.08
N ILE A 160 -6.29 -0.83 8.11
CA ILE A 160 -7.15 -1.14 6.96
C ILE A 160 -8.13 0.01 6.72
N GLY A 161 -8.68 0.62 7.79
CA GLY A 161 -9.49 1.83 7.66
C GLY A 161 -8.71 2.99 7.05
N GLY A 162 -7.44 3.17 7.43
CA GLY A 162 -6.51 4.11 6.80
C GLY A 162 -6.30 3.84 5.31
N PHE A 163 -6.02 2.58 4.95
CA PHE A 163 -5.85 2.16 3.55
C PHE A 163 -7.08 2.43 2.70
N VAL A 164 -8.26 2.01 3.17
CA VAL A 164 -9.54 2.23 2.47
C VAL A 164 -9.77 3.73 2.24
N LYS A 165 -9.51 4.55 3.25
CA LYS A 165 -9.66 6.01 3.15
C LYS A 165 -8.71 6.62 2.12
N ASP A 166 -7.43 6.27 2.16
CA ASP A 166 -6.43 6.90 1.31
C ASP A 166 -6.49 6.38 -0.13
N ILE A 167 -6.68 5.08 -0.34
CA ILE A 167 -6.91 4.50 -1.67
C ILE A 167 -8.24 5.04 -2.25
N GLY A 168 -9.29 5.17 -1.42
CA GLY A 168 -10.55 5.78 -1.82
C GLY A 168 -10.36 7.20 -2.37
N LYS A 169 -9.54 8.04 -1.73
CA LYS A 169 -9.19 9.38 -2.26
C LYS A 169 -8.49 9.30 -3.62
N GLN A 170 -7.54 8.37 -3.79
CA GLN A 170 -6.83 8.19 -5.05
C GLN A 170 -7.78 7.76 -6.17
N ARG A 171 -8.65 6.78 -5.92
CA ARG A 171 -9.68 6.33 -6.87
C ARG A 171 -10.60 7.48 -7.29
N LEU A 172 -10.98 8.32 -6.32
CA LEU A 172 -11.83 9.49 -6.55
C LEU A 172 -11.14 10.53 -7.44
N ALA A 173 -9.86 10.77 -7.22
CA ALA A 173 -9.04 11.65 -8.06
C ALA A 173 -8.91 11.10 -9.48
N SER A 174 -8.69 9.78 -9.64
CA SER A 174 -8.66 9.13 -10.96
C SER A 174 -9.99 9.24 -11.69
N SER A 175 -11.12 9.05 -10.99
CA SER A 175 -12.44 9.25 -11.57
C SER A 175 -12.67 10.69 -12.01
N LEU A 176 -12.21 11.67 -11.22
CA LEU A 176 -12.30 13.08 -11.55
C LEU A 176 -11.47 13.43 -12.79
N ALA A 177 -10.21 13.01 -12.82
CA ALA A 177 -9.31 13.25 -13.95
C ALA A 177 -9.86 12.62 -15.25
N TRP A 178 -10.46 11.43 -15.15
CA TRP A 178 -11.06 10.77 -16.31
C TRP A 178 -12.25 11.57 -16.87
N ILE A 179 -13.18 12.02 -16.02
CA ILE A 179 -14.34 12.79 -16.48
C ILE A 179 -13.94 14.17 -16.99
N GLU A 180 -12.95 14.82 -16.38
CA GLU A 180 -12.41 16.10 -16.87
C GLU A 180 -11.76 15.95 -18.25
N GLY A 181 -11.02 14.86 -18.47
CA GLY A 181 -10.47 14.54 -19.79
C GLY A 181 -11.57 14.31 -20.83
N LEU A 182 -12.62 13.58 -20.46
CA LEU A 182 -13.77 13.34 -21.34
C LEU A 182 -14.53 14.63 -21.68
N GLU A 183 -14.71 15.51 -20.70
CA GLU A 183 -15.34 16.82 -20.90
C GLU A 183 -14.49 17.72 -21.80
N ALA A 184 -13.17 17.74 -21.62
CA ALA A 184 -12.26 18.48 -22.49
C ALA A 184 -12.32 18.00 -23.94
N ASP A 185 -12.36 16.68 -24.15
CA ASP A 185 -12.54 16.09 -25.48
C ASP A 185 -13.91 16.41 -26.11
N SER A 186 -14.92 16.71 -25.27
CA SER A 186 -16.27 17.11 -25.69
C SER A 186 -16.47 18.63 -25.81
N ALA A 187 -15.47 19.45 -25.48
CA ALA A 187 -15.64 20.90 -25.40
C ALA A 187 -16.09 21.53 -26.73
N ASP A 188 -15.65 20.96 -27.86
CA ASP A 188 -16.06 21.34 -29.20
C ASP A 188 -16.74 20.15 -29.92
N VAL A 189 -17.69 19.50 -29.24
CA VAL A 189 -18.41 18.33 -29.78
C VAL A 189 -19.04 18.62 -31.15
N ALA A 190 -19.43 19.88 -31.40
CA ALA A 190 -20.08 20.32 -32.63
C ALA A 190 -19.17 20.26 -33.86
N SER A 191 -17.84 20.25 -33.69
CA SER A 191 -16.89 20.14 -34.81
C SER A 191 -16.40 18.71 -35.06
N LEU A 192 -16.73 17.77 -34.16
CA LEU A 192 -16.26 16.39 -34.27
C LEU A 192 -16.77 15.71 -35.56
N SER A 193 -15.91 14.88 -36.13
CA SER A 193 -16.25 13.96 -37.21
C SER A 193 -17.10 12.79 -36.68
N VAL A 194 -17.74 12.02 -37.57
CA VAL A 194 -18.46 10.80 -37.19
C VAL A 194 -17.54 9.82 -36.47
N ALA A 195 -16.28 9.70 -36.90
CA ALA A 195 -15.32 8.78 -36.29
C ALA A 195 -14.96 9.23 -34.86
N ASP A 196 -14.69 10.52 -34.66
CA ASP A 196 -14.29 11.05 -33.35
C ASP A 196 -15.46 11.10 -32.38
N ALA A 197 -16.66 11.45 -32.85
CA ALA A 197 -17.88 11.40 -32.03
C ALA A 197 -18.22 9.97 -31.59
N ASN A 198 -18.06 8.97 -32.46
CA ASN A 198 -18.24 7.56 -32.05
C ASN A 198 -17.17 7.11 -31.05
N ARG A 199 -15.90 7.47 -31.24
CA ARG A 199 -14.83 7.16 -30.25
C ARG A 199 -15.12 7.78 -28.88
N LEU A 200 -15.60 9.02 -28.86
CA LEU A 200 -15.96 9.72 -27.63
C LEU A 200 -17.16 9.05 -26.95
N ARG A 201 -18.17 8.64 -27.74
CA ARG A 201 -19.32 7.86 -27.25
C ARG A 201 -18.87 6.53 -26.64
N ASP A 202 -18.02 5.77 -27.33
CA ASP A 202 -17.56 4.46 -26.86
C ASP A 202 -16.81 4.60 -25.53
N ARG A 203 -16.00 5.65 -25.35
CA ARG A 203 -15.36 5.95 -24.06
C ARG A 203 -16.38 6.32 -22.99
N ALA A 204 -17.35 7.18 -23.31
CA ALA A 204 -18.37 7.60 -22.35
C ALA A 204 -19.26 6.45 -21.88
N LEU A 205 -19.57 5.49 -22.76
CA LEU A 205 -20.37 4.31 -22.44
C LEU A 205 -19.59 3.22 -21.68
N ASN A 206 -18.26 3.30 -21.64
CA ASN A 206 -17.40 2.35 -20.95
C ASN A 206 -16.52 3.08 -19.92
N PRO A 207 -17.12 3.66 -18.86
CA PRO A 207 -16.36 4.30 -17.80
C PRO A 207 -15.44 3.29 -17.09
N PRO A 208 -14.27 3.72 -16.59
CA PRO A 208 -13.39 2.84 -15.83
C PRO A 208 -14.06 2.40 -14.52
N ALA A 209 -13.68 1.25 -13.97
CA ALA A 209 -14.32 0.71 -12.76
C ALA A 209 -14.22 1.64 -11.54
N VAL A 210 -13.15 2.45 -11.46
CA VAL A 210 -12.98 3.49 -10.43
C VAL A 210 -13.96 4.67 -10.56
N PHE A 211 -14.79 4.71 -11.61
CA PHE A 211 -15.73 5.80 -11.84
C PHE A 211 -16.73 5.90 -10.69
N ALA A 212 -16.76 7.08 -10.05
CA ALA A 212 -17.59 7.34 -8.90
C ALA A 212 -18.96 7.88 -9.32
N GLU A 213 -20.02 7.39 -8.69
CA GLU A 213 -21.42 7.79 -8.95
C GLU A 213 -21.64 9.31 -8.88
N LYS A 214 -20.90 10.01 -8.01
CA LYS A 214 -20.98 11.47 -7.91
C LYS A 214 -20.63 12.22 -9.22
N HIS A 215 -19.92 11.57 -10.14
CA HIS A 215 -19.58 12.12 -11.45
C HIS A 215 -20.59 11.73 -12.54
N GLN A 216 -21.62 10.93 -12.23
CA GLN A 216 -22.60 10.44 -13.20
C GLN A 216 -23.30 11.56 -13.98
N LYS A 217 -23.74 12.62 -13.30
CA LYS A 217 -24.42 13.74 -13.97
C LYS A 217 -23.54 14.44 -15.02
N ARG A 218 -22.23 14.48 -14.80
CA ARG A 218 -21.25 15.04 -15.75
C ARG A 218 -21.12 14.13 -16.96
N LEU A 219 -21.03 12.82 -16.73
CA LEU A 219 -21.01 11.82 -17.78
C LEU A 219 -22.28 11.86 -18.64
N ASP A 220 -23.46 11.95 -18.02
CA ASP A 220 -24.75 12.04 -18.72
C ASP A 220 -24.79 13.26 -19.66
N ALA A 221 -24.25 14.40 -19.22
CA ALA A 221 -24.18 15.61 -20.05
C ALA A 221 -23.28 15.42 -21.28
N VAL A 222 -22.13 14.76 -21.13
CA VAL A 222 -21.25 14.42 -22.25
C VAL A 222 -21.94 13.44 -23.20
N CYS A 223 -22.56 12.38 -22.69
CA CYS A 223 -23.30 11.41 -23.49
C CYS A 223 -24.40 12.09 -24.33
N LEU A 224 -25.21 12.95 -23.72
CA LEU A 224 -26.27 13.70 -24.41
C LEU A 224 -25.71 14.60 -25.52
N ALA A 225 -24.59 15.29 -25.26
CA ALA A 225 -23.96 16.17 -26.24
C ALA A 225 -23.42 15.37 -27.45
N VAL A 226 -22.78 14.23 -27.20
CA VAL A 226 -22.25 13.35 -28.24
C VAL A 226 -23.36 12.69 -29.05
N GLU A 227 -24.42 12.21 -28.39
CA GLU A 227 -25.59 11.65 -29.08
C GLU A 227 -26.27 12.67 -29.98
N LYS A 228 -26.44 13.91 -29.50
CA LYS A 228 -26.97 15.00 -30.31
C LYS A 228 -26.10 15.23 -31.56
N ARG A 229 -24.78 15.28 -31.41
CA ARG A 229 -23.86 15.45 -32.54
C ARG A 229 -23.94 14.29 -33.54
N LEU A 230 -23.96 13.05 -33.05
CA LEU A 230 -24.09 11.87 -33.91
C LEU A 230 -25.42 11.87 -34.67
N ASN A 231 -26.50 12.34 -34.06
CA ASN A 231 -27.79 12.50 -34.71
C ASN A 231 -27.76 13.60 -35.78
N GLU A 232 -27.14 14.75 -35.51
CA GLU A 232 -26.94 15.82 -36.50
C GLU A 232 -26.13 15.32 -37.69
N LEU A 233 -25.01 14.64 -37.43
CA LEU A 233 -24.17 14.03 -38.47
C LEU A 233 -24.88 12.92 -39.25
N ALA A 234 -25.78 12.16 -38.62
CA ALA A 234 -26.59 11.16 -39.31
C ALA A 234 -27.57 11.82 -40.28
N VAL A 235 -28.17 12.95 -39.88
CA VAL A 235 -29.01 13.78 -40.75
C VAL A 235 -28.17 14.40 -41.87
N ASP A 236 -27.03 15.00 -41.56
CA ASP A 236 -26.15 15.62 -42.55
C ASP A 236 -25.62 14.58 -43.56
N TRP A 237 -25.26 13.38 -43.12
CA TRP A 237 -24.89 12.28 -44.02
C TRP A 237 -26.05 11.83 -44.91
N LEU A 238 -27.27 11.73 -44.37
CA LEU A 238 -28.46 11.40 -45.17
C LEU A 238 -28.79 12.51 -46.18
N VAL A 239 -28.60 13.77 -45.78
CA VAL A 239 -28.79 14.96 -46.63
C VAL A 239 -27.75 14.99 -47.75
N ASP A 240 -26.47 14.76 -47.44
CA ASP A 240 -25.40 14.68 -48.44
C ASP A 240 -25.63 13.51 -49.41
N LYS A 241 -25.98 12.32 -48.91
CA LYS A 241 -26.32 11.17 -49.76
C LYS A 241 -27.53 11.45 -50.64
N PHE A 242 -28.53 12.16 -50.13
CA PHE A 242 -29.67 12.61 -50.93
C PHE A 242 -29.24 13.59 -52.02
N HIS A 243 -28.34 14.53 -51.73
CA HIS A 243 -27.78 15.46 -52.71
C HIS A 243 -26.84 14.79 -53.73
N GLU A 244 -26.28 13.62 -53.45
CA GLU A 244 -25.53 12.84 -54.44
C GLU A 244 -26.43 12.10 -55.45
N LEU A 245 -27.71 11.85 -55.11
CA LEU A 245 -28.63 11.14 -56.00
C LEU A 245 -28.93 11.94 -57.28
N ALA A 246 -29.12 11.23 -58.40
CA ALA A 246 -29.65 11.83 -59.62
C ALA A 246 -31.07 12.41 -59.39
N PRO A 247 -31.50 13.47 -60.12
CA PRO A 247 -32.77 14.17 -59.86
C PRO A 247 -34.01 13.28 -59.81
N ALA A 248 -34.08 12.24 -60.66
CA ALA A 248 -35.19 11.28 -60.67
C ALA A 248 -35.23 10.42 -59.39
N LEU A 249 -34.06 10.03 -58.86
CA LEU A 249 -33.94 9.23 -57.64
C LEU A 249 -34.22 10.07 -56.39
N ARG A 250 -33.86 11.37 -56.38
CA ARG A 250 -34.29 12.31 -55.32
C ARG A 250 -35.81 12.40 -55.23
N LYS A 251 -36.49 12.52 -56.37
CA LYS A 251 -37.97 12.52 -56.43
C LYS A 251 -38.58 11.23 -55.89
N ALA A 252 -37.99 10.08 -56.25
CA ALA A 252 -38.44 8.78 -55.75
C ALA A 252 -38.20 8.60 -54.23
N PHE A 253 -37.08 9.10 -53.71
CA PHE A 253 -36.75 9.08 -52.29
C PHE A 253 -37.75 9.92 -51.48
N LEU A 254 -38.01 11.16 -51.89
CA LEU A 254 -39.01 12.03 -51.25
C LEU A 254 -40.42 11.42 -51.28
N LYS A 255 -40.79 10.78 -52.39
CA LYS A 255 -42.08 10.09 -52.50
C LYS A 255 -42.20 8.92 -51.50
N ARG A 256 -41.14 8.13 -51.31
CA ARG A 256 -41.10 7.03 -50.33
C ARG A 256 -41.17 7.49 -48.89
N ILE A 257 -40.60 8.65 -48.56
CA ILE A 257 -40.74 9.25 -47.23
C ILE A 257 -42.18 9.70 -47.01
N ALA A 258 -42.78 10.38 -48.01
CA ALA A 258 -44.16 10.86 -47.96
C ALA A 258 -45.20 9.73 -47.88
N GLU A 259 -44.89 8.51 -48.34
CA GLU A 259 -45.74 7.33 -48.21
C GLU A 259 -45.63 6.62 -46.85
N LYS A 260 -44.60 6.95 -46.04
CA LYS A 260 -44.32 6.34 -44.73
C LYS A 260 -44.58 7.27 -43.54
N THR A 261 -44.98 8.51 -43.80
CA THR A 261 -45.38 9.51 -42.79
C THR A 261 -46.89 9.71 -42.88
#